data_AF-A0A6B3G641-F1
#
_entry.id   AF-A0A6B3G641-F1
#
_cell.length_a   1.000
_cell.length_b   1.000
_cell.length_c   1.000
_cell.angle_alpha   90.00
_cell.angle_beta   90.00
_cell.angle_gamma   90.00
#
_symmetry.space_group_name_H-M   'P 1'
#
loop_
_entity.id
_entity.type
_entity.pdbx_description
1 polymer ?
#
loop_
_entity_poly.entity_id
_entity_poly.type
_entity_poly.pdbx_seq_one_letter_code
_entity_poly.pdbx_strand_id
1 'polypeptide(L)'
;ATALEAAWVAGESWKEVLEGYDERRGTVGAAMVALARRMGDAQVENTPDWTAMDQAGFDAWWQAQNSGSDRRSGFGGHSMKAG
;
A
#
# COMPACT_ATOMS: atom_id res chain seq x y z
N ALA A 1 4.82 2.02 17.75
CA ALA A 1 5.49 0.70 17.83
C ALA A 1 5.58 0.11 16.43
N THR A 2 6.73 -0.45 16.05
CA THR A 2 6.87 -1.24 14.82
C THR A 2 6.13 -2.58 14.96
N ALA A 3 5.84 -3.29 13.86
CA ALA A 3 5.14 -4.58 13.92
C ALA A 3 5.89 -5.63 14.77
N LEU A 4 7.22 -5.63 14.72
CA LEU A 4 8.07 -6.51 15.54
C LEU A 4 8.01 -6.11 17.02
N GLU A 5 8.14 -4.82 17.34
CA GLU A 5 8.05 -4.31 18.71
C GLU A 5 6.69 -4.62 19.35
N ALA A 6 5.60 -4.46 18.60
CA ALA A 6 4.26 -4.80 19.07
C ALA A 6 4.09 -6.31 19.33
N ALA A 7 4.70 -7.15 18.50
CA ALA A 7 4.72 -8.59 18.72
C ALA A 7 5.58 -8.99 19.93
N TRP A 8 6.71 -8.31 20.12
CA TRP A 8 7.61 -8.52 21.25
C TRP A 8 6.95 -8.22 22.60
N VAL A 9 6.19 -7.13 22.67
CA VAL A 9 5.48 -6.72 23.88
C VAL A 9 4.31 -7.67 24.20
N ALA A 10 3.74 -8.33 23.19
CA ALA A 10 2.53 -9.14 23.34
C ALA A 10 2.77 -10.65 23.52
N GLY A 11 3.92 -11.17 23.11
CA GLY A 11 4.24 -12.61 23.20
C GLY A 11 5.02 -12.96 24.46
N GLU A 12 4.76 -14.13 25.04
CA GLU A 12 5.48 -14.66 26.20
C GLU A 12 6.54 -15.69 25.79
N SER A 13 6.48 -16.14 24.53
CA SER A 13 7.46 -17.03 23.93
C SER A 13 7.94 -16.54 22.56
N TRP A 14 9.11 -17.01 22.16
CA TRP A 14 9.67 -16.72 20.84
C TRP A 14 8.72 -17.12 19.69
N LYS A 15 8.00 -18.24 19.86
CA LYS A 15 7.04 -18.72 18.87
C LYS A 15 5.88 -17.72 18.69
N GLU A 16 5.30 -17.25 19.78
CA GLU A 16 4.19 -16.28 19.75
C GLU A 16 4.64 -14.92 19.17
N VAL A 17 5.87 -14.50 19.48
CA VAL A 17 6.44 -13.28 18.90
C VAL A 17 6.57 -13.40 17.38
N LEU A 18 7.07 -14.54 16.87
CA LEU A 18 7.21 -14.77 15.43
C LEU A 18 5.87 -14.85 14.72
N GLU A 19 4.91 -15.60 15.26
CA GLU A 19 3.55 -15.73 14.70
C GLU A 19 2.85 -14.36 14.68
N GLY A 20 2.91 -13.62 15.79
CA GLY A 20 2.32 -12.29 15.89
C GLY A 20 3.01 -11.26 15.00
N TYR A 21 4.31 -11.39 14.73
CA TYR A 21 5.00 -10.54 13.77
C TYR A 21 4.61 -10.89 12.32
N ASP A 22 4.54 -12.18 11.99
CA ASP A 22 4.21 -12.65 10.64
C ASP A 22 2.77 -12.29 10.25
N GLU A 23 1.81 -12.45 11.17
CA GLU A 23 0.41 -12.07 10.93
C GLU A 23 0.28 -10.56 10.63
N ARG A 24 0.94 -9.73 11.44
CA ARG A 24 0.88 -8.27 11.31
C ARG A 24 1.57 -7.76 10.05
N ARG A 25 2.72 -8.34 9.69
CA ARG A 25 3.42 -7.95 8.45
C ARG A 25 2.75 -8.54 7.21
N GLY A 26 2.11 -9.71 7.33
CA GLY A 26 1.51 -10.44 6.22
C GLY A 26 0.40 -9.64 5.54
N THR A 27 -0.50 -9.04 6.33
CA THR A 27 -1.59 -8.21 5.80
C THR A 27 -1.06 -7.00 5.03
N VAL A 28 -0.09 -6.28 5.58
CA VAL A 28 0.53 -5.12 4.92
C VAL A 28 1.28 -5.54 3.66
N GLY A 29 2.07 -6.61 3.73
CA GLY A 29 2.80 -7.15 2.58
C GLY A 29 1.88 -7.59 1.44
N ALA A 30 0.79 -8.28 1.77
CA ALA A 30 -0.22 -8.69 0.79
C ALA A 30 -0.90 -7.48 0.13
N ALA A 31 -1.26 -6.45 0.91
CA ALA A 31 -1.81 -5.21 0.39
C ALA A 31 -0.83 -4.49 -0.56
N MET A 32 0.45 -4.44 -0.22
CA MET A 32 1.49 -3.86 -1.07
C MET A 32 1.67 -4.62 -2.38
N VAL A 33 1.68 -5.96 -2.34
CA VAL A 33 1.76 -6.79 -3.56
C VAL A 33 0.53 -6.59 -4.45
N ALA A 34 -0.66 -6.54 -3.85
CA ALA A 34 -1.89 -6.31 -4.60
C ALA A 34 -1.90 -4.94 -5.29
N LEU A 35 -1.40 -3.90 -4.61
CA LEU A 35 -1.23 -2.57 -5.19
C LEU A 35 -0.20 -2.55 -6.31
N ALA A 36 0.96 -3.18 -6.12
CA ALA A 36 1.99 -3.28 -7.17
C ALA A 36 1.46 -3.96 -8.43
N ARG A 37 0.67 -5.04 -8.28
CA ARG A 37 0.02 -5.73 -9.41
C ARG A 37 -0.96 -4.82 -10.15
N ARG A 38 -1.85 -4.12 -9.44
CA ARG A 38 -2.79 -3.16 -10.04
C ARG A 38 -2.06 -2.04 -10.77
N MET A 39 -0.99 -1.53 -10.18
CA MET A 39 -0.21 -0.46 -10.78
C MET A 39 0.53 -0.93 -12.04
N GLY A 40 1.08 -2.16 -12.03
CA GLY A 40 1.70 -2.77 -13.19
C GLY A 40 0.71 -2.96 -14.34
N ASP A 41 -0.46 -3.51 -14.04
CA ASP A 41 -1.55 -3.64 -15.01
C ASP A 41 -1.96 -2.27 -15.60
N ALA A 42 -2.21 -1.28 -14.75
CA ALA A 42 -2.63 0.06 -15.18
C ALA A 42 -1.57 0.82 -15.96
N GLN A 43 -0.27 0.61 -15.71
CA GLN A 43 0.82 1.33 -16.39
C GLN A 43 1.36 0.64 -17.62
N VAL A 44 1.16 -0.68 -17.77
CA VAL A 44 1.79 -1.49 -18.82
C VAL A 44 0.74 -2.10 -19.74
N GLU A 45 -0.25 -2.78 -19.17
CA GLU A 45 -1.29 -3.47 -19.94
C GLU A 45 -2.37 -2.48 -20.39
N ASN A 46 -2.78 -1.58 -19.49
CA ASN A 46 -3.83 -0.58 -19.69
C ASN A 46 -3.27 0.86 -19.70
N THR A 47 -2.08 1.01 -20.30
CA THR A 47 -1.29 2.25 -20.31
C THR A 47 -2.12 3.46 -20.78
N PRO A 48 -2.25 4.52 -19.97
CA PRO A 48 -2.87 5.77 -20.39
C PRO A 48 -2.07 6.46 -21.49
N ASP A 49 -2.74 7.31 -22.27
CA ASP A 49 -2.05 8.27 -23.12
C ASP A 49 -1.44 9.38 -22.26
N TRP A 50 -0.22 9.14 -21.78
CA TRP A 50 0.53 10.09 -20.95
C TRP A 50 0.75 11.44 -21.61
N THR A 51 0.84 11.45 -22.94
CA THR A 51 1.14 12.69 -23.69
C THR A 51 -0.06 13.62 -23.76
N ALA A 52 -1.27 13.07 -23.69
CA ALA A 52 -2.53 13.81 -23.66
C ALA A 52 -3.03 14.10 -22.24
N MET A 53 -2.42 13.49 -21.21
CA MET A 53 -2.87 13.61 -19.82
C MET A 53 -2.35 14.89 -19.18
N ASP A 54 -3.28 15.71 -18.67
CA ASP A 54 -2.95 16.87 -17.84
C ASP A 54 -2.83 16.49 -16.35
N GLN A 55 -2.46 17.46 -15.50
CA GLN A 55 -2.27 17.22 -14.07
C GLN A 55 -3.55 16.72 -13.37
N ALA A 56 -4.71 17.25 -13.76
CA ALA A 56 -5.98 16.83 -13.17
C ALA A 56 -6.35 15.39 -13.55
N GLY A 57 -6.12 15.02 -14.81
CA GLY A 57 -6.25 13.65 -15.30
C GLY A 57 -5.29 12.70 -14.59
N PHE A 58 -4.05 13.13 -14.35
CA PHE A 58 -3.07 12.36 -13.60
C PHE A 58 -3.50 12.14 -12.14
N ASP A 59 -3.96 13.19 -11.45
CA ASP A 59 -4.40 13.09 -10.06
C ASP A 59 -5.60 12.14 -9.94
N ALA A 60 -6.57 12.25 -10.86
CA ALA A 60 -7.73 11.35 -10.91
C ALA A 60 -7.31 9.89 -11.18
N TRP A 61 -6.42 9.67 -12.14
CA TRP A 61 -5.87 8.35 -12.45
C TRP A 61 -5.13 7.76 -11.25
N TRP A 62 -4.28 8.54 -10.58
CA TRP A 62 -3.53 8.14 -9.40
C TRP A 62 -4.43 7.78 -8.22
N GLN A 63 -5.47 8.58 -7.97
CA GLN A 63 -6.46 8.28 -6.93
C GLN A 63 -7.22 6.99 -7.25
N ALA A 64 -7.59 6.75 -8.51
CA ALA A 64 -8.26 5.51 -8.90
C ALA A 64 -7.39 4.26 -8.61
N GLN A 65 -6.07 4.34 -8.84
CA GLN A 65 -5.17 3.20 -8.58
C GLN A 65 -4.94 2.96 -7.08
N ASN A 66 -4.94 4.01 -6.26
CA ASN A 66 -4.74 3.91 -4.81
C ASN A 66 -6.03 3.66 -4.01
N SER A 67 -7.21 3.95 -4.56
CA SER A 67 -8.50 3.78 -3.87
C SER A 67 -8.88 2.32 -3.56
N GLY A 68 -8.17 1.35 -4.15
CA GLY A 68 -8.32 -0.09 -3.86
C GLY A 68 -7.44 -0.60 -2.70
N SER A 69 -6.59 0.24 -2.13
CA SER A 69 -5.93 0.01 -0.84
C SER A 69 -6.53 0.98 0.17
N ASP A 70 -6.68 0.56 1.43
CA ASP A 70 -7.30 1.37 2.49
C ASP A 70 -6.94 2.85 2.38
N ARG A 71 -7.86 3.77 2.68
CA ARG A 71 -7.66 5.24 2.61
C ARG A 71 -6.45 5.79 3.39
N ARG A 72 -5.71 4.92 4.09
CA ARG A 72 -4.47 5.18 4.84
C ARG A 72 -3.21 4.55 4.21
N SER A 73 -3.35 3.72 3.19
CA SER A 73 -2.28 3.08 2.43
C SER A 73 -1.79 4.00 1.31
N GLY A 74 -1.28 5.18 1.67
CA GLY A 74 -0.57 6.00 0.71
C GLY A 74 0.71 5.28 0.28
N PHE A 75 0.80 4.84 -0.97
CA PHE A 75 2.08 4.40 -1.55
C PHE A 75 3.05 5.58 -1.52
N GLY A 76 4.27 5.38 -1.04
CA GLY A 76 5.30 6.42 -0.97
C GLY A 76 5.16 7.42 0.20
N GLY A 77 4.27 7.20 1.17
CA GLY A 77 4.23 7.99 2.41
C GLY A 77 3.69 9.42 2.27
N HIS A 78 3.09 9.77 1.13
CA HIS A 78 2.45 11.07 0.94
C HIS A 78 0.93 10.97 1.05
N SER A 79 0.37 11.49 2.16
CA SER A 79 -0.98 12.04 2.09
C SER A 79 -0.91 13.25 1.15
N MET A 80 -1.59 13.21 0.00
CA MET A 80 -1.83 14.45 -0.75
C MET A 80 -2.63 15.37 0.16
N LYS A 81 -2.05 16.51 0.54
CA LYS A 81 -2.79 17.53 1.26
C LYS A 81 -3.87 18.06 0.32
N ALA A 82 -5.13 17.91 0.70
CA ALA A 82 -6.21 18.67 0.10
C ALA A 82 -5.94 20.16 0.37
N GLY A 83 -5.71 20.92 -0.69
CA GLY A 83 -5.70 22.39 -0.67
C GLY A 83 -7.11 22.94 -0.67
#